data_AF-A0A218P4Y1-F1
#
_entry.id   AF-A0A218P4Y1-F1
#
_cell.length_a   1.000
_cell.length_b   1.000
_cell.length_c   1.000
_cell.angle_alpha   90.00
_cell.angle_beta   90.00
_cell.angle_gamma   90.00
#
_symmetry.space_group_name_H-M   'P 1'
#
loop_
_entity.id
_entity.type
_entity.pdbx_description
1 polymer ?
#
loop_
_entity_poly.entity_id
_entity_poly.type
_entity_poly.pdbx_seq_one_letter_code
_entity_poly.pdbx_strand_id
1 'polypeptide(L)'
;MGIEAILLVWGVRDEVLEKLPVKGHWLYGEYDFIAKVDFRDEFEMEEFMKDLKRIIHGGTFKLLPVLISGVKTGNGTSILESLKASAP
;
A
#
# COMPACT_ATOMS: atom_id res chain seq x y z
N MET A 1 -1.67 18.41 -1.74
CA MET A 1 -2.61 17.32 -2.07
C MET A 1 -2.04 16.08 -1.42
N GLY A 2 -2.85 15.35 -0.64
CA GLY A 2 -2.37 14.11 -0.02
C GLY A 2 -2.08 13.04 -1.07
N ILE A 3 -1.24 12.09 -0.72
CA ILE A 3 -0.88 10.92 -1.52
C ILE A 3 -1.60 9.73 -0.91
N GLU A 4 -2.58 9.18 -1.61
CA GLU A 4 -3.18 7.90 -1.24
C GLU A 4 -2.34 6.77 -1.83
N ALA A 5 -2.15 5.68 -1.10
CA ALA A 5 -1.46 4.50 -1.59
C ALA A 5 -2.03 3.20 -1.01
N ILE A 6 -1.79 2.10 -1.73
CA ILE A 6 -2.02 0.74 -1.24
C ILE A 6 -0.69 0.15 -0.79
N LEU A 7 -0.63 -0.28 0.47
CA LEU A 7 0.44 -1.08 1.03
C LEU A 7 0.10 -2.57 0.84
N LEU A 8 1.03 -3.31 0.24
CA LEU A 8 1.02 -4.77 0.18
C LEU A 8 2.25 -5.30 0.92
N VAL A 9 2.09 -6.33 1.75
CA VAL A 9 3.17 -6.96 2.51
C VAL A 9 3.10 -8.48 2.35
N TRP A 10 4.27 -9.12 2.20
CA TRP A 10 4.39 -10.58 2.11
C TRP A 10 5.74 -11.10 2.65
N GLY A 11 5.77 -12.39 2.98
CA GLY A 11 6.91 -13.04 3.62
C GLY A 11 7.12 -12.59 5.06
N VAL A 12 6.06 -12.17 5.75
CA VAL A 12 6.11 -11.61 7.10
C VAL A 12 5.24 -12.46 8.04
N ARG A 13 5.76 -12.78 9.22
CA ARG A 13 5.01 -13.52 10.24
C ARG A 13 3.90 -12.66 10.85
N ASP A 14 2.81 -13.29 11.26
CA ASP A 14 1.64 -12.68 11.91
C ASP A 14 2.03 -11.73 13.06
N GLU A 15 2.94 -12.14 13.93
CA GLU A 15 3.46 -11.36 15.07
C GLU A 15 4.15 -10.03 14.69
N VAL A 16 4.59 -9.92 13.43
CA VAL A 16 5.20 -8.72 12.86
C VAL A 16 4.13 -7.88 12.15
N LEU A 17 3.15 -8.52 11.49
CA LEU A 17 2.00 -7.83 10.88
C LEU A 17 1.17 -7.07 11.92
N GLU A 18 1.01 -7.62 13.12
CA GLU A 18 0.33 -6.96 14.24
C GLU A 18 1.03 -5.67 14.71
N LYS A 19 2.32 -5.50 14.40
CA LYS A 19 3.12 -4.33 14.77
C LYS A 19 3.11 -3.24 13.70
N LEU A 20 2.49 -3.47 12.56
CA LEU A 20 2.43 -2.49 11.49
C LEU A 20 1.66 -1.24 11.97
N PRO A 21 2.18 -0.02 11.73
CA PRO A 21 1.56 1.22 12.21
C PRO A 21 0.36 1.64 11.36
N VAL A 22 -0.37 0.68 10.78
CA VAL A 22 -1.51 0.90 9.87
C VAL A 22 -2.56 -0.16 10.08
N LYS A 23 -3.82 0.22 9.85
CA LYS A 23 -4.94 -0.73 9.85
C LYS A 23 -5.14 -1.27 8.44
N GLY A 24 -5.36 -2.57 8.34
CA GLY A 24 -5.57 -3.25 7.08
C GLY A 24 -6.24 -4.61 7.26
N HIS A 25 -6.14 -5.42 6.22
CA HIS A 25 -6.70 -6.75 6.17
C HIS A 25 -5.60 -7.77 5.97
N TRP A 26 -5.74 -8.89 6.67
CA TRP A 26 -4.88 -10.05 6.43
C TRP A 26 -5.32 -10.75 5.16
N LEU A 27 -4.37 -11.29 4.44
CA LEU A 27 -4.59 -12.03 3.21
C LEU A 27 -4.09 -13.46 3.41
N TYR A 28 -4.74 -14.40 2.72
CA TYR A 28 -4.33 -15.81 2.70
C TYR A 28 -3.91 -16.15 1.27
N GLY A 29 -2.61 -16.35 1.04
CA GLY A 29 -2.07 -16.64 -0.29
C GLY A 29 -0.63 -16.16 -0.46
N GLU A 30 -0.34 -15.53 -1.61
CA GLU A 30 0.98 -14.92 -1.88
C GLU A 30 1.28 -13.72 -0.98
N TYR A 31 0.23 -12.98 -0.61
CA TYR A 31 0.32 -11.79 0.23
C TYR A 31 -0.21 -12.10 1.63
N ASP A 32 0.40 -11.48 2.62
CA ASP A 32 0.02 -11.66 4.02
C ASP A 32 -0.85 -10.51 4.53
N PHE A 33 -0.68 -9.30 3.98
CA PHE A 33 -1.39 -8.10 4.45
C PHE A 33 -1.57 -7.03 3.36
N ILE A 34 -2.71 -6.34 3.42
CA ILE A 34 -3.04 -5.18 2.58
C ILE A 34 -3.62 -4.04 3.43
N ALA A 35 -3.21 -2.81 3.15
CA ALA A 35 -3.80 -1.62 3.77
C ALA A 35 -3.90 -0.46 2.77
N LYS A 36 -4.93 0.38 2.92
CA LYS A 36 -4.93 1.72 2.34
C LYS A 36 -4.23 2.66 3.33
N VAL A 37 -3.31 3.48 2.82
CA VAL A 37 -2.55 4.46 3.59
C VAL A 37 -2.63 5.81 2.89
N ASP A 38 -2.74 6.87 3.68
CA ASP A 38 -2.84 8.24 3.19
C ASP A 38 -1.71 9.06 3.80
N PHE A 39 -0.93 9.73 2.95
CA PHE A 39 0.20 10.58 3.34
C PHE A 39 -0.11 12.04 2.99
N ARG A 40 0.41 12.97 3.78
CA ARG A 40 0.33 14.41 3.56
C ARG A 40 1.22 14.85 2.42
N ASP A 41 2.40 14.25 2.33
CA ASP A 41 3.45 14.56 1.35
C ASP A 41 4.42 13.38 1.15
N GLU A 42 5.35 13.55 0.21
CA GLU A 42 6.36 12.53 -0.11
C GLU A 42 7.31 12.26 1.05
N PHE A 43 7.59 13.25 1.90
CA PHE A 43 8.48 13.08 3.04
C PHE A 43 7.87 12.12 4.07
N GLU A 44 6.59 12.29 4.41
CA GLU A 44 5.87 11.37 5.30
C GLU A 44 5.81 9.95 4.72
N MET A 45 5.63 9.83 3.40
CA MET A 45 5.68 8.54 2.71
C MET A 45 7.05 7.87 2.83
N GLU A 46 8.15 8.63 2.67
CA GLU A 46 9.50 8.11 2.83
C GLU A 46 9.82 7.68 4.26
N GLU A 47 9.39 8.45 5.26
CA GLU A 47 9.53 8.08 6.68
C GLU A 47 8.78 6.79 6.98
N PHE A 48 7.54 6.69 6.51
CA PHE A 48 6.74 5.46 6.64
C PHE A 48 7.44 4.24 6.02
N MET A 49 8.03 4.37 4.83
CA MET A 49 8.78 3.29 4.20
C MET A 49 10.04 2.89 5.00
N LYS A 50 10.72 3.84 5.64
CA LYS A 50 11.88 3.56 6.50
C LYS A 50 11.45 2.78 7.75
N ASP A 51 10.34 3.16 8.36
CA ASP A 51 9.81 2.48 9.53
C ASP A 51 9.29 1.08 9.19
N LEU A 52 8.59 0.92 8.06
CA LEU A 52 8.19 -0.41 7.57
C LEU A 52 9.38 -1.34 7.40
N LYS A 53 10.47 -0.89 6.76
CA LYS A 53 11.69 -1.68 6.59
C LYS A 53 12.28 -2.15 7.92
N ARG A 54 12.18 -1.32 8.96
CA ARG A 54 12.63 -1.66 10.32
C ARG A 54 11.70 -2.66 11.00
N ILE A 55 10.41 -2.66 10.71
CA ILE A 55 9.44 -3.56 11.36
C ILE A 55 9.46 -4.94 10.71
N ILE A 56 9.46 -5.02 9.38
CA ILE A 56 9.23 -6.28 8.66
C ILE A 56 10.43 -7.24 8.61
N HIS A 57 11.60 -6.84 9.16
CA HIS A 57 12.79 -7.68 9.39
C HIS A 57 13.14 -8.68 8.26
N GLY A 58 13.18 -8.23 7.01
CA GLY A 58 13.53 -9.07 5.85
C GLY A 58 12.34 -9.59 5.04
N GLY A 59 11.11 -9.34 5.50
CA GLY A 59 9.92 -9.43 4.66
C GLY A 59 9.90 -8.38 3.56
N THR A 60 8.96 -8.52 2.65
CA THR A 60 8.86 -7.66 1.47
C THR A 60 7.57 -6.86 1.50
N PHE A 61 7.62 -5.65 0.96
CA PHE A 61 6.44 -4.80 0.82
C PHE A 61 6.48 -4.03 -0.49
N LYS A 62 5.30 -3.57 -0.92
CA LYS A 62 5.12 -2.67 -2.04
C LYS A 62 4.16 -1.57 -1.65
N LEU A 63 4.52 -0.34 -2.01
CA LEU A 63 3.67 0.83 -1.87
C LEU A 63 3.23 1.26 -3.28
N LEU A 64 1.92 1.25 -3.52
CA LEU A 64 1.33 1.56 -4.81
C LEU A 64 0.56 2.88 -4.70
N PRO A 65 1.10 4.02 -5.18
CA PRO A 65 0.37 5.27 -5.14
C PRO A 65 -0.90 5.18 -6.00
N VAL A 66 -2.02 5.59 -5.43
CA VAL A 66 -3.30 5.68 -6.12
C VAL A 66 -3.35 7.01 -6.86
N LEU A 67 -3.11 6.95 -8.17
CA LEU A 67 -3.32 8.10 -9.05
C LEU A 67 -4.82 8.30 -9.23
N ILE A 68 -5.40 9.25 -8.51
CA ILE A 68 -6.78 9.68 -8.76
C ILE A 68 -6.79 10.45 -10.09
N SER A 69 -6.99 9.74 -11.21
CA SER A 69 -7.39 10.38 -12.47
C SER A 69 -8.81 10.91 -12.27
N GLY A 70 -8.92 12.19 -11.96
CA GLY A 70 -10.20 12.82 -11.68
C GLY A 70 -11.07 12.88 -12.94
N VAL A 71 -11.99 11.91 -13.09
CA VAL A 71 -13.24 12.16 -13.82
C VAL A 71 -14.31 12.37 -12.76
N LYS A 72 -14.57 13.63 -12.44
CA LYS A 72 -15.65 14.05 -11.55
C LYS A 72 -16.98 13.85 -12.27
N THR A 73 -17.44 12.61 -12.38
CA THR A 73 -18.84 12.30 -12.74
C THR A 73 -19.53 11.82 -11.48
N GLY A 74 -20.60 12.53 -11.10
CA GLY A 74 -21.35 12.26 -9.89
C GLY A 74 -21.77 10.79 -9.82
N ASN A 75 -21.65 10.24 -8.62
CA ASN A 75 -22.14 8.94 -8.19
C ASN A 75 -21.34 7.72 -8.66
N GLY A 76 -20.34 7.34 -7.84
CA GLY A 76 -19.70 6.01 -7.87
C GLY A 76 -18.27 6.01 -8.41
N THR A 77 -17.29 5.80 -7.53
CA THR A 77 -15.89 5.54 -7.91
C THR A 77 -15.78 4.13 -8.51
N SER A 78 -15.73 4.05 -9.84
CA SER A 78 -15.27 2.85 -10.55
C SER A 78 -13.76 2.93 -10.74
N ILE A 79 -13.02 2.03 -10.08
CA ILE A 79 -11.57 1.91 -10.20
C ILE A 79 -11.27 1.20 -11.53
N LEU A 80 -10.66 1.90 -12.48
CA LEU A 80 -10.17 1.31 -13.73
C LEU A 80 -8.70 0.90 -13.58
N GLU A 81 -8.46 -0.40 -13.54
CA GLU A 81 -7.12 -1.00 -13.61
C GLU A 81 -6.43 -0.59 -14.92
N SER A 82 -5.30 0.10 -14.79
CA SER A 82 -4.36 0.32 -15.88
C SER A 82 -2.98 -0.22 -15.46
N LEU A 83 -2.91 -1.52 -15.18
CA LEU A 83 -1.65 -2.24 -15.07
C LEU A 83 -1.15 -2.54 -16.49
N LYS A 84 -0.43 -1.60 -17.08
CA LYS A 84 0.34 -1.85 -18.29
C LYS A 84 1.47 -2.80 -17.90
N ALA A 85 1.26 -4.09 -18.13
CA ALA A 85 2.29 -5.10 -18.12
C ALA A 85 3.37 -4.70 -19.15
N SER A 86 4.59 -4.44 -18.66
CA SER A 86 5.76 -4.32 -19.51
C SER A 86 6.62 -5.57 -19.30
N ALA A 87 6.54 -6.47 -20.27
CA ALA A 87 7.55 -7.46 -20.66
C ALA A 87 7.53 -7.45 -22.21
N PRO A 88 8.62 -7.78 -22.91
CA PRO A 88 9.68 -8.74 -22.56
C PRO A 88 11.04 -8.13 -22.18
#